data_AF-A0A3L7WUE3-F1
#
_entry.id   AF-A0A3L7WUE3-F1
#
_cell.length_a   1.000
_cell.length_b   1.000
_cell.length_c   1.000
_cell.angle_alpha   90.00
_cell.angle_beta   90.00
_cell.angle_gamma   90.00
#
_symmetry.space_group_name_H-M   'P 1'
#
loop_
_entity.id
_entity.type
_entity.pdbx_description
1 polymer ?
#
loop_
_entity_poly.entity_id
_entity_poly.type
_entity_poly.pdbx_seq_one_letter_code
_entity_poly.pdbx_strand_id
1 'polypeptide(L)'
;MLFDWLWWIGAFVVVLAVLGIAGALAWRDERVREFIEDLEALGWRGSARGVWALGRDPRVPLLVRLLPVPLLIYLASPIDLIPDFIPVIGQLDDLLVVAGALWLVLRYTPPEVIAEHFRVPEA
;
A
#
# COMPACT_ATOMS: atom_id res chain seq x y z
N MET A 1 -1.76 13.98 -31.21
CA MET A 1 -2.93 14.29 -30.35
C MET A 1 -3.77 13.05 -30.05
N LEU A 2 -4.20 12.22 -31.02
CA LEU A 2 -4.89 10.94 -30.72
C LEU A 2 -3.96 9.79 -30.26
N PHE A 3 -2.67 9.87 -30.58
CA PHE A 3 -1.69 8.81 -30.29
C PHE A 3 -1.25 8.77 -28.81
N ASP A 4 -1.28 9.90 -28.11
CA ASP A 4 -0.85 10.01 -26.71
C ASP A 4 -1.86 9.35 -25.75
N TRP A 5 -3.15 9.41 -26.06
CA TRP A 5 -4.22 8.83 -25.24
C TRP A 5 -4.14 7.31 -25.14
N LEU A 6 -3.69 6.61 -26.18
CA LEU A 6 -3.50 5.15 -26.15
C LEU A 6 -2.42 4.73 -25.15
N TRP A 7 -1.36 5.53 -24.99
CA TRP A 7 -0.31 5.30 -23.99
C TRP A 7 -0.81 5.53 -22.57
N TRP A 8 -1.61 6.57 -22.35
CA TRP A 8 -2.23 6.84 -21.04
C TRP A 8 -3.25 5.76 -20.65
N ILE A 9 -4.09 5.32 -21.58
CA ILE A 9 -5.04 4.23 -21.35
C ILE A 9 -4.29 2.92 -21.06
N GLY A 10 -3.24 2.63 -21.84
CA GLY A 10 -2.40 1.45 -21.60
C GLY A 10 -1.73 1.46 -20.23
N ALA A 11 -1.13 2.59 -19.84
CA ALA A 11 -0.53 2.77 -18.52
C ALA A 11 -1.56 2.59 -17.40
N PHE A 12 -2.77 3.15 -17.55
CA PHE A 12 -3.85 3.00 -16.58
C PHE A 12 -4.28 1.54 -16.41
N VAL A 13 -4.49 0.82 -17.51
CA VAL A 13 -4.87 -0.60 -17.47
C VAL A 13 -3.79 -1.45 -16.80
N VAL A 14 -2.51 -1.16 -17.07
CA VAL A 14 -1.39 -1.87 -16.42
C VAL A 14 -1.38 -1.60 -14.92
N VAL A 15 -1.55 -0.34 -14.50
CA VAL A 15 -1.62 0.03 -13.07
C VAL A 15 -2.77 -0.70 -12.39
N LEU A 16 -3.98 -0.65 -12.97
CA LEU A 16 -5.14 -1.36 -12.41
C LEU A 16 -4.93 -2.87 -12.35
N ALA A 17 -4.33 -3.48 -13.37
CA ALA A 17 -4.02 -4.90 -13.36
C ALA A 17 -3.01 -5.26 -12.27
N VAL A 18 -1.96 -4.45 -12.09
CA VAL A 18 -0.96 -4.63 -11.04
C VAL A 18 -1.60 -4.49 -9.66
N LEU A 19 -2.43 -3.46 -9.45
CA LEU A 19 -3.14 -3.24 -8.18
C LEU A 19 -4.13 -4.37 -7.88
N GLY A 20 -4.89 -4.81 -8.88
CA GLY A 20 -5.83 -5.92 -8.74
C GLY A 20 -5.12 -7.23 -8.39
N ILE A 21 -3.98 -7.53 -9.04
CA ILE A 21 -3.17 -8.70 -8.73
C ILE A 21 -2.56 -8.57 -7.33
N ALA A 22 -1.96 -7.43 -7.00
CA ALA A 22 -1.35 -7.20 -5.69
C ALA A 22 -2.37 -7.31 -4.55
N GLY A 23 -3.54 -6.68 -4.71
CA GLY A 23 -4.63 -6.78 -3.74
C GLY A 23 -5.21 -8.19 -3.63
N ALA A 24 -5.34 -8.92 -4.74
CA ALA A 24 -5.78 -10.32 -4.71
C ALA A 24 -4.75 -11.24 -4.01
N LEU A 25 -3.46 -11.00 -4.23
CA LEU A 25 -2.39 -11.73 -3.53
C LEU A 25 -2.38 -11.38 -2.05
N ALA A 26 -2.52 -10.09 -1.71
CA ALA A 26 -2.64 -9.61 -0.34
C ALA A 26 -3.79 -10.28 0.41
N TRP A 27 -4.95 -10.42 -0.22
CA TRP A 27 -6.13 -11.03 0.40
C TRP A 27 -5.94 -12.51 0.77
N ARG A 28 -5.06 -13.20 0.04
CA ARG A 28 -4.75 -14.62 0.24
C ARG A 28 -3.61 -14.85 1.23
N ASP A 29 -2.87 -13.81 1.60
CA ASP A 29 -1.70 -13.92 2.46
C ASP A 29 -2.12 -13.76 3.94
N GLU A 30 -1.87 -14.79 4.74
CA GLU A 30 -2.17 -14.79 6.18
C GLU A 30 -1.35 -13.73 6.92
N ARG A 31 -0.13 -13.41 6.45
CA ARG A 31 0.73 -12.40 7.07
C ARG A 31 0.12 -11.00 7.01
N VAL A 32 -0.61 -10.70 5.94
CA VAL A 32 -1.28 -9.40 5.78
C VAL A 32 -2.37 -9.26 6.84
N ARG A 33 -3.10 -10.34 7.11
CA ARG A 33 -4.17 -10.36 8.13
C ARG A 33 -3.60 -10.21 9.53
N GLU A 34 -2.59 -11.01 9.87
CA GLU A 34 -1.88 -10.92 11.16
C GLU A 34 -1.35 -9.50 11.40
N PHE A 35 -0.74 -8.89 10.39
CA PHE A 35 -0.22 -7.53 10.53
C PHE A 35 -1.34 -6.50 10.72
N ILE A 36 -2.49 -6.63 10.06
CA ILE A 36 -3.63 -5.74 10.30
C ILE A 36 -4.10 -5.86 11.75
N GLU A 37 -4.16 -7.08 12.29
CA GLU A 37 -4.49 -7.31 13.70
C GLU A 37 -3.46 -6.65 14.64
N ASP A 38 -2.16 -6.74 14.33
CA ASP A 38 -1.11 -6.05 15.07
C ASP A 38 -1.28 -4.52 15.03
N LEU A 39 -1.63 -3.96 13.87
CA LEU A 39 -1.89 -2.52 13.72
C LEU A 39 -3.11 -2.06 14.53
N GLU A 40 -4.16 -2.89 14.58
CA GLU A 40 -5.34 -2.62 15.40
C GLU A 40 -5.00 -2.67 16.89
N ALA A 41 -4.21 -3.66 17.31
CA ALA A 41 -3.76 -3.83 18.70
C ALA A 41 -2.84 -2.68 19.16
N LEU A 42 -1.96 -2.19 18.28
CA LEU A 42 -1.07 -1.04 18.52
C LEU A 42 -1.82 0.29 18.64
N GLY A 43 -3.00 0.39 18.01
CA GLY A 43 -3.73 1.63 17.80
C GLY A 43 -2.98 2.63 16.91
N TRP A 44 -3.67 3.71 16.53
CA TRP A 44 -3.16 4.67 15.55
C TRP A 44 -1.79 5.27 15.89
N ARG A 45 -1.46 5.47 17.19
CA ARG A 45 -0.17 5.99 17.64
C ARG A 45 0.96 4.97 17.55
N GLY A 46 0.68 3.72 17.86
CA GLY A 46 1.66 2.64 17.75
C GLY A 46 2.00 2.39 16.28
N SER A 47 0.96 2.25 15.46
CA SER A 47 1.06 2.06 14.01
C SER A 47 1.81 3.20 13.33
N ALA A 48 1.49 4.46 13.66
CA ALA A 48 2.22 5.61 13.10
C ALA A 48 3.70 5.63 13.48
N ARG A 49 4.04 5.30 14.74
CA ARG A 49 5.44 5.20 15.18
C ARG A 49 6.16 4.05 14.49
N GLY A 50 5.52 2.88 14.36
CA GLY A 50 6.08 1.72 13.68
C GLY A 50 6.38 2.01 12.20
N VAL A 51 5.43 2.61 11.48
CA VAL A 51 5.63 3.03 10.08
C VAL A 51 6.75 4.05 9.95
N TRP A 52 6.81 5.04 10.85
CA TRP A 52 7.87 6.04 10.84
C TRP A 52 9.25 5.42 11.12
N ALA A 53 9.35 4.52 12.10
CA ALA A 53 10.59 3.83 12.43
C ALA A 53 11.03 2.90 11.28
N LEU A 54 10.09 2.14 10.72
CA LEU A 54 10.33 1.26 9.58
C LEU A 54 10.87 2.04 8.36
N GLY A 55 10.27 3.17 8.03
CA GLY A 55 10.71 4.01 6.92
C GLY A 55 12.16 4.52 7.05
N ARG A 56 12.69 4.58 8.28
CA ARG A 56 14.07 5.02 8.58
C ARG A 56 15.05 3.85 8.75
N ASP A 57 14.56 2.62 8.82
CA ASP A 57 15.40 1.45 9.01
C ASP A 57 16.21 1.15 7.73
N PRO A 58 17.56 1.08 7.79
CA PRO A 58 18.39 0.82 6.62
C PRO A 58 18.19 -0.58 6.02
N ARG A 59 17.62 -1.53 6.77
CA ARG A 59 17.31 -2.89 6.31
C ARG A 59 16.08 -2.95 5.41
N VAL A 60 15.27 -1.89 5.38
CA VAL A 60 14.08 -1.82 4.53
C VAL A 60 14.50 -1.48 3.09
N PRO A 61 14.11 -2.32 2.09
CA PRO A 61 14.46 -2.06 0.70
C PRO A 61 13.92 -0.73 0.20
N LEU A 62 14.67 -0.11 -0.72
CA LEU A 62 14.27 1.16 -1.32
C LEU A 62 12.88 1.08 -1.98
N LEU A 63 12.53 -0.06 -2.57
CA LEU A 63 11.21 -0.30 -3.16
C LEU A 63 10.08 -0.03 -2.14
N VAL A 64 10.21 -0.57 -0.93
CA VAL A 64 9.21 -0.40 0.14
C VAL A 64 9.20 1.05 0.63
N ARG A 65 10.37 1.67 0.76
CA ARG A 65 10.49 3.07 1.18
C ARG A 65 9.90 4.05 0.15
N LEU A 66 9.88 3.68 -1.13
CA LEU A 66 9.33 4.48 -2.22
C LEU A 66 7.85 4.21 -2.51
N LEU A 67 7.22 3.18 -1.93
CA LEU A 67 5.79 2.92 -2.09
C LEU A 67 4.88 4.12 -1.78
N PRO A 68 5.18 4.98 -0.78
CA PRO A 68 4.36 6.16 -0.52
C PRO A 68 4.48 7.24 -1.62
N VAL A 69 5.54 7.24 -2.43
CA VAL A 69 5.77 8.28 -3.45
C VAL A 69 4.67 8.32 -4.51
N PRO A 70 4.29 7.21 -5.18
CA PRO A 70 3.17 7.23 -6.13
C PRO A 70 1.84 7.60 -5.45
N LEU A 71 1.63 7.24 -4.18
CA LEU A 71 0.44 7.64 -3.43
C LEU A 71 0.42 9.16 -3.14
N LEU A 72 1.57 9.74 -2.82
CA LEU A 72 1.73 11.19 -2.65
C LEU A 72 1.60 11.94 -3.98
N ILE A 73 2.13 11.37 -5.07
CA ILE A 73 1.93 11.90 -6.43
C ILE A 73 0.46 11.85 -6.80
N TYR A 74 -0.24 10.77 -6.46
CA TYR A 74 -1.68 10.65 -6.64
C TYR A 74 -2.44 11.73 -5.85
N LEU A 75 -2.15 11.86 -4.55
CA LEU A 75 -2.81 12.84 -3.68
C LEU A 75 -2.50 14.30 -4.06
N ALA A 76 -1.31 14.57 -4.60
CA ALA A 76 -0.89 15.89 -5.07
C ALA A 76 -1.28 16.17 -6.53
N SER A 77 -1.77 15.16 -7.25
CA SER A 77 -2.20 15.31 -8.64
C SER A 77 -3.55 16.00 -8.68
N PRO A 78 -3.71 17.11 -9.44
CA PRO A 78 -5.01 17.75 -9.68
C PRO A 78 -5.91 16.94 -10.65
N ILE A 79 -5.49 15.73 -11.01
CA ILE A 79 -6.17 14.82 -11.95
C ILE A 79 -6.70 13.64 -11.14
N ASP A 80 -8.00 13.68 -10.83
CA ASP A 80 -8.74 12.51 -10.36
C ASP A 80 -8.80 11.47 -11.49
N LEU A 81 -8.09 10.36 -11.32
CA LEU A 81 -8.07 9.25 -12.28
C LEU A 81 -9.43 8.54 -12.38
N ILE A 82 -10.30 8.74 -11.39
CA ILE A 82 -11.68 8.26 -11.35
C ILE A 82 -12.55 9.47 -11.01
N PRO A 83 -13.36 9.98 -11.96
CA PRO A 83 -14.39 10.96 -11.60
C PRO A 83 -15.29 10.36 -10.52
N ASP A 84 -15.61 11.12 -9.47
CA ASP A 84 -16.45 10.75 -8.32
C ASP A 84 -17.91 10.32 -8.65
N PHE A 85 -18.19 9.94 -9.90
CA PHE A 85 -19.52 9.62 -10.41
C PHE A 85 -20.04 8.22 -10.05
N ILE A 86 -19.24 7.35 -9.42
CA ILE A 86 -19.67 5.98 -9.04
C ILE A 86 -19.33 5.70 -7.56
N PRO A 87 -20.28 5.92 -6.62
CA PRO A 87 -20.06 5.90 -5.17
C PRO A 87 -19.65 4.56 -4.51
N VAL A 88 -19.20 3.55 -5.28
CA VAL A 88 -18.89 2.20 -4.77
C VAL A 88 -17.61 1.62 -5.37
N ILE A 89 -17.25 2.00 -6.60
CA ILE A 89 -16.05 1.48 -7.27
C ILE A 89 -14.79 2.17 -6.74
N GLY A 90 -14.87 3.47 -6.43
CA GLY A 90 -13.77 4.27 -5.89
C GLY A 90 -13.41 4.01 -4.43
N GLN A 91 -13.97 2.99 -3.78
CA GLN A 91 -13.52 2.51 -2.46
C GLN A 91 -12.81 1.16 -2.56
N LEU A 92 -13.07 0.41 -3.64
CA LEU A 92 -12.47 -0.90 -3.86
C LEU A 92 -11.03 -0.78 -4.32
N ASP A 93 -10.74 0.20 -5.18
CA ASP A 93 -9.39 0.56 -5.58
C ASP A 93 -8.53 0.98 -4.39
N ASP A 94 -9.03 1.83 -3.49
CA ASP A 94 -8.32 2.22 -2.26
C ASP A 94 -7.97 1.00 -1.40
N LEU A 95 -8.92 0.07 -1.23
CA LEU A 95 -8.68 -1.16 -0.48
C LEU A 95 -7.64 -2.05 -1.16
N LEU A 96 -7.70 -2.20 -2.49
CA LEU A 96 -6.74 -2.99 -3.25
C LEU A 96 -5.33 -2.36 -3.21
N VAL A 97 -5.25 -1.03 -3.28
CA VAL A 97 -4.00 -0.28 -3.16
C VAL A 97 -3.38 -0.47 -1.78
N VAL A 98 -4.17 -0.28 -0.70
CA VAL A 98 -3.68 -0.44 0.67
C VAL A 98 -3.26 -1.89 0.94
N ALA A 99 -4.09 -2.87 0.57
CA ALA A 99 -3.78 -4.29 0.76
C ALA A 99 -2.54 -4.69 -0.05
N GLY A 100 -2.45 -4.27 -1.31
CA GLY A 100 -1.29 -4.52 -2.17
C GLY A 100 -0.01 -3.86 -1.64
N ALA A 101 -0.08 -2.62 -1.17
CA ALA A 101 1.06 -1.93 -0.57
C ALA A 101 1.54 -2.64 0.71
N LEU A 102 0.60 -3.04 1.57
CA LEU A 102 0.92 -3.79 2.78
C LEU A 102 1.56 -5.15 2.44
N TRP A 103 0.99 -5.87 1.49
CA TRP A 103 1.56 -7.12 1.02
C TRP A 103 2.98 -6.96 0.49
N LEU A 104 3.26 -5.91 -0.29
CA LEU A 104 4.61 -5.59 -0.75
C LEU A 104 5.56 -5.27 0.42
N VAL A 105 5.11 -4.48 1.40
CA VAL A 105 5.90 -4.18 2.61
C VAL A 105 6.30 -5.47 3.32
N LEU A 106 5.34 -6.36 3.59
CA LEU A 106 5.59 -7.64 4.29
C LEU A 106 6.38 -8.63 3.45
N ARG A 107 6.23 -8.58 2.12
CA ARG A 107 6.94 -9.48 1.20
C ARG A 107 8.42 -9.12 1.07
N TYR A 108 8.73 -7.82 1.05
CA TYR A 108 10.08 -7.33 0.80
C TYR A 108 10.82 -6.91 2.08
N THR A 109 10.14 -6.78 3.21
CA THR A 109 10.78 -6.50 4.49
C THR A 109 11.00 -7.79 5.27
N PRO A 110 12.20 -8.01 5.83
CA PRO A 110 12.44 -9.16 6.69
C PRO A 110 11.44 -9.19 7.87
N PRO A 111 10.82 -10.35 8.18
CA PRO A 111 9.83 -10.45 9.26
C PRO A 111 10.33 -9.95 10.61
N GLU A 112 11.63 -10.11 10.88
CA GLU A 112 12.27 -9.70 12.13
C GLU A 112 12.25 -8.17 12.28
N VAL A 113 12.39 -7.44 11.17
CA VAL A 113 12.35 -5.97 11.16
C VAL A 113 10.93 -5.47 11.38
N ILE A 114 9.93 -6.15 10.78
CA ILE A 114 8.52 -5.84 11.02
C ILE A 114 8.18 -6.09 12.50
N ALA A 115 8.55 -7.25 13.03
CA ALA A 115 8.31 -7.57 14.43
C ALA A 115 9.00 -6.59 15.39
N GLU A 116 10.21 -6.12 15.09
CA GLU A 116 10.93 -5.13 15.92
C GLU A 116 10.18 -3.79 16.03
N HIS A 117 9.57 -3.33 14.94
CA HIS A 117 8.90 -2.02 14.89
C HIS A 117 7.41 -2.04 15.24
N PHE A 118 6.76 -3.21 15.13
CA PHE A 118 5.31 -3.37 15.32
C PHE A 118 4.94 -4.35 16.45
N ARG A 119 5.88 -4.77 17.30
CA ARG A 119 5.53 -5.59 18.48
C ARG A 119 4.63 -4.82 19.44
N VAL A 120 3.50 -5.43 19.79
CA VAL A 120 2.71 -4.98 20.95
C VAL A 120 3.53 -5.28 22.21
N PRO A 121 3.79 -4.29 23.09
CA PRO A 121 4.46 -4.55 24.37
C PRO A 121 3.63 -5.56 25.17
N GLU A 122 4.23 -6.68 25.57
CA GLU A 122 3.59 -7.60 26.53
C GLU A 122 3.32 -6.81 27.82
N ALA A 123 2.04 -6.66 28.16
CA ALA A 123 1.56 -5.90 29.31
C ALA A 123 1.78 -6.65 30.64
#